data_AF-A0AAX3S8G7-F1
#
_entry.id   AF-A0AAX3S8G7-F1
#
_cell.length_a   1.000
_cell.length_b   1.000
_cell.length_c   1.000
_cell.angle_alpha   90.00
_cell.angle_beta   90.00
_cell.angle_gamma   90.00
#
_symmetry.space_group_name_H-M   'P 1'
#
loop_
_entity.id
_entity.type
_entity.pdbx_description
1 polymer ?
#
loop_
_entity_poly.entity_id
_entity_poly.type
_entity_poly.pdbx_seq_one_letter_code
_entity_poly.pdbx_strand_id
1 'polypeptide(L)'
;MDKLAALNFLPQEQLYLANSHEQNELHRYRWLALSFLPIAPPVSHLMQTIGMECVNRLDNLQDVAKQMNLQACIAELSVKKPYPFYSRKKPHFFVVDEPMGIQVLEGVEETARETCTFFSWLLETNTTPELHQLLFSFVTQKNNEYRVIQECREHWGTSFSEPVSHYRR
;
A
#
# COMPACT_ATOMS: atom_id res chain seq x y z
N MET A 1 3.58 13.63 23.53
CA MET A 1 2.29 13.71 22.82
C MET A 1 1.89 15.14 22.44
N ASP A 2 2.58 16.21 22.89
CA ASP A 2 2.17 17.62 22.60
C ASP A 2 2.59 18.23 21.26
N LYS A 3 3.42 17.58 20.43
CA LYS A 3 3.93 18.20 19.18
C LYS A 3 3.00 18.06 17.96
N LEU A 4 2.08 17.10 17.97
CA LEU A 4 1.17 16.84 16.84
C LEU A 4 -0.07 17.75 16.85
N ALA A 5 -0.52 18.20 18.03
CA ALA A 5 -1.65 19.11 18.16
C ALA A 5 -1.43 20.49 17.50
N ALA A 6 -0.17 20.85 17.22
CA ALA A 6 0.20 22.09 16.55
C ALA A 6 0.22 21.99 15.01
N LEU A 7 0.10 20.79 14.44
CA LEU A 7 0.15 20.56 12.99
C LEU A 7 -1.24 20.21 12.49
N ASN A 8 -2.13 21.20 12.40
CA ASN A 8 -3.39 21.03 11.70
C ASN A 8 -3.15 21.30 10.21
N PHE A 9 -3.36 20.29 9.37
CA PHE A 9 -3.25 20.45 7.94
C PHE A 9 -4.51 21.12 7.38
N LEU A 10 -4.32 21.92 6.34
CA LEU A 10 -5.43 22.40 5.54
C LEU A 10 -6.06 21.23 4.76
N PRO A 11 -7.37 21.25 4.48
CA PRO A 11 -8.02 20.17 3.73
C PRO A 11 -7.39 19.91 2.37
N GLN A 12 -6.87 20.94 1.70
CA GLN A 12 -6.13 20.82 0.46
C GLN A 12 -4.85 20.00 0.62
N GLU A 13 -4.11 20.24 1.71
CA GLU A 13 -2.88 19.53 2.02
C GLU A 13 -3.18 18.06 2.37
N GLN A 14 -4.24 17.81 3.13
CA GLN A 14 -4.64 16.44 3.47
C GLN A 14 -5.08 15.63 2.25
N LEU A 15 -5.88 16.23 1.36
CA LEU A 15 -6.27 15.62 0.10
C LEU A 15 -5.05 15.34 -0.78
N TYR A 16 -4.13 16.29 -0.90
CA TYR A 16 -2.89 16.11 -1.66
C TYR A 16 -2.02 14.98 -1.09
N LEU A 17 -1.81 14.97 0.24
CA LEU A 17 -0.99 13.97 0.93
C LEU A 17 -1.59 12.57 0.80
N ALA A 18 -2.90 12.41 1.06
CA ALA A 18 -3.60 11.14 0.90
C ALA A 18 -3.54 10.64 -0.54
N ASN A 19 -3.85 11.50 -1.52
CA ASN A 19 -3.83 11.15 -2.94
C ASN A 19 -2.42 10.76 -3.40
N SER A 20 -1.40 11.54 -3.05
CA SER A 20 -0.01 11.23 -3.41
C SER A 20 0.45 9.92 -2.81
N HIS A 21 0.06 9.63 -1.57
CA HIS A 21 0.40 8.38 -0.91
C HIS A 21 -0.28 7.18 -1.62
N GLU A 22 -1.59 7.26 -1.85
CA GLU A 22 -2.33 6.17 -2.50
C GLU A 22 -1.88 5.90 -3.93
N GLN A 23 -1.48 6.93 -4.68
CA GLN A 23 -0.91 6.72 -6.00
C GLN A 23 0.43 5.97 -5.93
N ASN A 24 1.30 6.31 -4.97
CA ASN A 24 2.57 5.60 -4.79
C ASN A 24 2.33 4.14 -4.41
N GLU A 25 1.39 3.89 -3.51
CA GLU A 25 0.98 2.54 -3.09
C GLU A 25 0.43 1.72 -4.26
N LEU A 26 -0.46 2.29 -5.08
CA LEU A 26 -0.97 1.63 -6.28
C LEU A 26 0.16 1.18 -7.22
N HIS A 27 1.13 2.05 -7.48
CA HIS A 27 2.29 1.70 -8.30
C HIS A 27 3.12 0.58 -7.67
N ARG A 28 3.35 0.66 -6.35
CA ARG A 28 4.11 -0.34 -5.60
C ARG A 28 3.44 -1.70 -5.67
N TYR A 29 2.13 -1.79 -5.40
CA TYR A 29 1.41 -3.06 -5.43
C TYR A 29 1.29 -3.68 -6.83
N ARG A 30 1.10 -2.86 -7.87
CA ARG A 30 1.17 -3.33 -9.26
C ARG A 30 2.53 -3.93 -9.58
N TRP A 31 3.60 -3.28 -9.13
CA TRP A 31 4.95 -3.77 -9.31
C TRP A 31 5.18 -5.09 -8.58
N LEU A 32 4.74 -5.17 -7.32
CA LEU A 32 4.87 -6.38 -6.49
C LEU A 32 4.09 -7.56 -7.09
N ALA A 33 2.88 -7.31 -7.60
CA ALA A 33 2.11 -8.33 -8.29
C ALA A 33 2.93 -8.94 -9.45
N LEU A 34 3.53 -8.09 -10.28
CA LEU A 34 4.38 -8.55 -11.39
C LEU A 34 5.65 -9.25 -10.90
N SER A 35 6.29 -8.76 -9.84
CA SER A 35 7.56 -9.35 -9.35
C SER A 35 7.39 -10.76 -8.78
N PHE A 36 6.25 -11.06 -8.17
CA PHE A 36 5.95 -12.38 -7.58
C PHE A 36 5.35 -13.39 -8.56
N LEU A 37 4.91 -12.94 -9.74
CA LEU A 37 4.26 -13.77 -10.75
C LEU A 37 4.97 -15.10 -11.05
N PRO A 38 6.33 -15.15 -11.17
CA PRO A 38 7.01 -16.40 -11.55
C PRO A 38 7.07 -17.46 -10.44
N ILE A 39 7.06 -17.06 -9.17
CA ILE A 39 7.39 -17.95 -8.05
C ILE A 39 6.23 -18.16 -7.08
N ALA A 40 5.33 -17.18 -6.95
CA ALA A 40 4.18 -17.27 -6.06
C ALA A 40 2.96 -16.54 -6.63
N PRO A 41 2.22 -17.20 -7.54
CA PRO A 41 0.95 -16.69 -8.05
C PRO A 41 -0.06 -16.25 -6.96
N PRO A 42 -0.19 -16.95 -5.81
CA PRO A 42 -1.08 -16.49 -4.74
C PRO A 42 -0.70 -15.12 -4.18
N VAL A 43 0.60 -14.85 -3.99
CA VAL A 43 1.09 -13.56 -3.52
C VAL A 43 0.95 -12.49 -4.59
N SER A 44 1.22 -12.83 -5.85
CA SER A 44 0.93 -11.94 -6.98
C SER A 44 -0.54 -11.50 -6.98
N HIS A 45 -1.46 -12.44 -6.82
CA HIS A 45 -2.90 -12.15 -6.77
C HIS A 45 -3.26 -11.27 -5.57
N LEU A 46 -2.70 -11.57 -4.38
CA LEU A 46 -2.92 -10.72 -3.20
C LEU A 46 -2.48 -9.28 -3.46
N MET A 47 -1.28 -9.06 -4.00
CA MET A 47 -0.78 -7.72 -4.31
C MET A 47 -1.66 -7.01 -5.35
N GLN A 48 -2.20 -7.75 -6.33
CA GLN A 48 -3.16 -7.20 -7.29
C GLN A 48 -4.46 -6.76 -6.61
N THR A 49 -5.01 -7.58 -5.71
CA THR A 49 -6.22 -7.25 -4.94
C THR A 49 -6.00 -6.00 -4.09
N ILE A 50 -4.87 -5.90 -3.38
CA ILE A 50 -4.54 -4.71 -2.60
C ILE A 50 -4.39 -3.48 -3.51
N GLY A 51 -3.78 -3.66 -4.69
CA GLY A 51 -3.71 -2.60 -5.71
C GLY A 51 -5.09 -2.11 -6.16
N MET A 52 -6.09 -2.99 -6.25
CA MET A 52 -7.48 -2.58 -6.54
C MET A 52 -8.10 -1.80 -5.39
N GLU A 53 -7.81 -2.14 -4.14
CA GLU A 53 -8.25 -1.33 -2.99
C GLU A 53 -7.65 0.08 -3.02
N CYS A 54 -6.42 0.26 -3.50
CA CYS A 54 -5.87 1.60 -3.74
C CYS A 54 -6.66 2.38 -4.80
N VAL A 55 -7.14 1.72 -5.87
CA VAL A 55 -8.00 2.36 -6.88
C VAL A 55 -9.30 2.85 -6.24
N ASN A 56 -9.97 1.98 -5.47
CA ASN A 56 -11.20 2.34 -4.76
C ASN A 56 -10.99 3.55 -3.83
N ARG A 57 -9.86 3.60 -3.11
CA ARG A 57 -9.50 4.73 -2.26
C ARG A 57 -9.26 6.02 -3.06
N LEU A 58 -8.57 5.94 -4.19
CA LEU A 58 -8.36 7.09 -5.08
C LEU A 58 -9.68 7.64 -5.62
N ASP A 59 -10.61 6.76 -6.00
CA ASP A 59 -11.95 7.17 -6.45
C ASP A 59 -12.73 7.86 -5.32
N ASN A 60 -12.70 7.31 -4.10
CA ASN A 60 -13.32 7.94 -2.93
C ASN A 60 -12.71 9.32 -2.62
N LEU A 61 -11.39 9.48 -2.74
CA LEU A 61 -10.71 10.77 -2.62
C LEU A 61 -11.21 11.77 -3.67
N GLN A 62 -11.38 11.31 -4.91
CA GLN A 62 -11.89 12.13 -6.01
C GLN A 62 -13.31 12.62 -5.75
N ASP A 63 -14.18 11.76 -5.23
CA ASP A 63 -15.55 12.08 -4.90
C ASP A 63 -15.66 13.10 -3.76
N VAL A 64 -14.90 12.91 -2.68
CA VAL A 64 -14.89 13.87 -1.55
C VAL A 64 -14.28 15.21 -1.97
N ALA A 65 -13.18 15.21 -2.73
CA ALA A 65 -12.62 16.45 -3.27
C ALA A 65 -13.61 17.17 -4.21
N LYS A 66 -14.42 16.43 -4.97
CA LYS A 66 -15.50 17.01 -5.78
C LYS A 66 -16.54 17.71 -4.92
N GLN A 67 -17.02 17.05 -3.86
CA GLN A 67 -18.03 17.61 -2.95
C GLN A 67 -17.54 18.89 -2.27
N MET A 68 -16.23 18.97 -1.99
CA MET A 68 -15.59 20.13 -1.38
C MET A 68 -15.16 21.21 -2.38
N ASN A 69 -15.35 21.00 -3.70
CA ASN A 69 -14.80 21.84 -4.77
C ASN A 69 -13.26 22.00 -4.72
N LEU A 70 -12.55 20.97 -4.25
CA LEU A 70 -11.09 20.92 -4.10
C LEU A 70 -10.41 19.96 -5.09
N GLN A 71 -11.07 19.64 -6.20
CA GLN A 71 -10.53 18.68 -7.19
C GLN A 71 -9.16 19.08 -7.75
N ALA A 72 -8.88 20.38 -7.85
CA ALA A 72 -7.57 20.89 -8.29
C ALA A 72 -6.41 20.40 -7.40
N CYS A 73 -6.67 20.09 -6.13
CA CYS A 73 -5.66 19.59 -5.18
C CYS A 73 -5.19 18.15 -5.49
N ILE A 74 -5.96 17.42 -6.30
CA ILE A 74 -5.69 16.01 -6.62
C ILE A 74 -5.59 15.74 -8.14
N ALA A 75 -6.03 16.67 -8.98
CA ALA A 75 -6.11 16.54 -10.43
C ALA A 75 -4.76 16.52 -11.16
N GLU A 76 -3.65 16.91 -10.51
CA GLU A 76 -2.34 17.09 -11.16
C GLU A 76 -1.19 16.34 -10.47
N LEU A 77 -1.44 15.14 -9.96
CA LEU A 77 -0.33 14.22 -9.74
C LEU A 77 -0.08 13.44 -11.02
N SER A 78 0.49 14.12 -12.03
CA SER A 78 1.13 13.42 -13.15
C SER A 78 2.17 12.52 -12.52
N VAL A 79 1.96 11.19 -12.59
CA VAL A 79 2.83 10.11 -12.12
C VAL A 79 4.24 10.63 -11.83
N LYS A 80 4.49 11.07 -10.58
CA LYS A 80 5.85 11.41 -10.17
C LYS A 80 6.61 10.11 -10.37
N LYS A 81 7.65 10.19 -11.20
CA LYS A 81 8.47 9.08 -11.72
C LYS A 81 8.45 7.88 -10.78
N PRO A 82 8.24 6.65 -11.29
CA PRO A 82 8.19 5.46 -10.45
C PRO A 82 9.33 5.54 -9.46
N TYR A 83 9.00 5.58 -8.18
CA TYR A 83 10.00 5.62 -7.11
C TYR A 83 10.98 4.48 -7.42
N PRO A 84 12.30 4.75 -7.49
CA PRO A 84 13.24 3.73 -7.89
C PRO A 84 13.37 2.72 -6.73
N PHE A 85 12.39 1.82 -6.61
CA PHE A 85 12.52 0.60 -5.80
C PHE A 85 13.66 -0.28 -6.34
N TYR A 86 14.06 -0.04 -7.59
CA TYR A 86 15.44 -0.25 -8.01
C TYR A 86 16.36 0.79 -7.35
N SER A 87 16.82 0.46 -6.14
CA SER A 87 18.21 0.83 -5.88
C SER A 87 19.04 0.25 -7.02
N ARG A 88 20.02 0.98 -7.57
CA ARG A 88 20.99 0.46 -8.55
C ARG A 88 21.75 -0.79 -8.07
N LYS A 89 21.45 -1.29 -6.85
CA LYS A 89 22.05 -2.43 -6.17
C LYS A 89 21.19 -3.71 -6.22
N LYS A 90 19.95 -3.69 -6.75
CA LYS A 90 19.13 -4.92 -6.91
C LYS A 90 19.14 -5.39 -8.38
N PRO A 91 19.71 -6.57 -8.68
CA PRO A 91 19.92 -7.03 -10.06
C PRO A 91 18.68 -7.60 -10.76
N HIS A 92 17.55 -7.82 -10.06
CA HIS A 92 16.40 -8.56 -10.60
C HIS A 92 15.06 -7.84 -10.37
N PHE A 93 14.24 -7.81 -11.42
CA PHE A 93 12.84 -7.36 -11.37
C PHE A 93 11.94 -8.39 -10.67
N PHE A 94 12.14 -9.67 -11.02
CA PHE A 94 11.37 -10.78 -10.47
C PHE A 94 11.99 -11.30 -9.19
N VAL A 95 11.13 -11.81 -8.31
CA VAL A 95 11.55 -12.67 -7.21
C VAL A 95 11.92 -14.04 -7.81
N VAL A 96 13.18 -14.44 -7.63
CA VAL A 96 13.74 -15.65 -8.28
C VAL A 96 13.90 -16.85 -7.34
N ASP A 97 13.90 -16.60 -6.03
CA ASP A 97 14.00 -17.63 -5.01
C ASP A 97 13.23 -17.23 -3.73
N GLU A 98 13.04 -18.20 -2.85
CA GLU A 98 12.29 -18.03 -1.60
C GLU A 98 12.96 -17.03 -0.63
N PRO A 99 14.29 -17.03 -0.40
CA PRO A 99 14.94 -16.02 0.42
C PRO A 99 14.73 -14.59 -0.07
N MET A 100 14.78 -14.36 -1.38
CA MET A 100 14.47 -13.06 -1.98
C MET A 100 13.00 -12.68 -1.73
N GLY A 101 12.08 -13.65 -1.82
CA GLY A 101 10.66 -13.46 -1.53
C GLY A 101 10.42 -12.99 -0.10
N ILE A 102 11.08 -13.64 0.89
CA ILE A 102 11.01 -13.25 2.30
C ILE A 102 11.45 -11.80 2.48
N GLN A 103 12.64 -11.44 1.97
CA GLN A 103 13.18 -10.08 2.10
C GLN A 103 12.27 -9.02 1.45
N VAL A 104 11.63 -9.36 0.34
CA VAL A 104 10.66 -8.46 -0.30
C VAL A 104 9.42 -8.32 0.58
N LEU A 105 8.86 -9.41 1.10
CA LEU A 105 7.68 -9.37 1.96
C LEU A 105 7.92 -8.64 3.28
N GLU A 106 9.08 -8.81 3.91
CA GLU A 106 9.49 -8.03 5.10
C GLU A 106 9.48 -6.51 4.81
N GLY A 107 10.04 -6.11 3.66
CA GLY A 107 10.02 -4.70 3.27
C GLY A 107 8.61 -4.18 2.94
N VAL A 108 7.75 -5.03 2.38
CA VAL A 108 6.35 -4.70 2.10
C VAL A 108 5.54 -4.53 3.37
N GLU A 109 5.72 -5.42 4.35
CA GLU A 109 5.10 -5.32 5.67
C GLU A 109 5.54 -4.06 6.40
N GLU A 110 6.84 -3.76 6.39
CA GLU A 110 7.37 -2.54 7.02
C GLU A 110 6.74 -1.29 6.41
N THR A 111 6.67 -1.23 5.07
CA THR A 111 6.03 -0.12 4.36
C THR A 111 4.54 -0.01 4.70
N ALA A 112 3.83 -1.14 4.83
CA ALA A 112 2.42 -1.14 5.21
C ALA A 112 2.23 -0.64 6.66
N ARG A 113 3.13 -0.98 7.58
CA ARG A 113 3.15 -0.47 8.96
C ARG A 113 3.37 1.05 9.01
N GLU A 114 4.32 1.55 8.23
CA GLU A 114 4.57 2.99 8.08
C GLU A 114 3.33 3.69 7.51
N THR A 115 2.67 3.08 6.53
CA THR A 115 1.43 3.59 5.93
C THR A 115 0.29 3.69 6.93
N CYS A 116 0.11 2.69 7.80
CA CYS A 116 -0.87 2.75 8.90
C CYS A 116 -0.59 3.94 9.83
N THR A 117 0.68 4.15 10.16
CA THR A 117 1.10 5.27 11.02
C THR A 117 0.81 6.60 10.34
N PHE A 118 1.16 6.73 9.06
CA PHE A 118 0.90 7.93 8.25
C PHE A 118 -0.59 8.30 8.21
N PHE A 119 -1.48 7.36 7.88
CA PHE A 119 -2.91 7.65 7.80
C PHE A 119 -3.54 7.91 9.17
N SER A 120 -3.04 7.26 10.23
CA SER A 120 -3.47 7.56 11.59
C SER A 120 -3.12 9.01 11.96
N TRP A 121 -1.91 9.46 11.64
CA TRP A 121 -1.50 10.84 11.85
C TRP A 121 -2.32 11.83 11.02
N LEU A 122 -2.62 11.46 9.76
CA LEU A 122 -3.43 12.29 8.89
C LEU A 122 -4.86 12.46 9.42
N LEU A 123 -5.42 11.42 10.04
CA LEU A 123 -6.71 11.49 10.73
C LEU A 123 -6.64 12.32 12.02
N GLU A 124 -5.61 12.12 12.85
CA GLU A 124 -5.43 12.85 14.12
C GLU A 124 -5.28 14.36 13.91
N THR A 125 -4.67 14.76 12.79
CA THR A 125 -4.43 16.16 12.41
C THR A 125 -5.55 16.76 11.56
N ASN A 126 -6.63 16.02 11.32
CA ASN A 126 -7.77 16.48 10.54
C ASN A 126 -8.70 17.37 11.38
N THR A 127 -8.86 18.61 10.93
CA THR A 127 -9.85 19.56 11.48
C THR A 127 -11.06 19.75 10.57
N THR A 128 -11.11 19.04 9.43
CA THR A 128 -12.17 19.17 8.42
C THR A 128 -13.18 18.01 8.55
N PRO A 129 -14.43 18.26 9.00
CA PRO A 129 -15.43 17.21 9.21
C PRO A 129 -15.71 16.37 7.96
N GLU A 130 -15.72 17.00 6.79
CA GLU A 130 -15.99 16.36 5.49
C GLU A 130 -14.95 15.29 5.15
N LEU A 131 -13.71 15.44 5.62
CA LEU A 131 -12.63 14.47 5.41
C LEU A 131 -12.58 13.38 6.47
N HIS A 132 -13.23 13.57 7.62
CA HIS A 132 -13.06 12.70 8.78
C HIS A 132 -13.47 11.26 8.47
N GLN A 133 -14.65 11.07 7.88
CA GLN A 133 -15.16 9.74 7.56
C GLN A 133 -14.28 9.02 6.52
N LEU A 134 -13.78 9.76 5.53
CA LEU A 134 -12.87 9.23 4.51
C LEU A 134 -11.57 8.74 5.16
N LEU A 135 -10.91 9.60 5.95
CA LEU A 135 -9.64 9.28 6.61
C LEU A 135 -9.80 8.14 7.63
N PHE A 136 -10.91 8.12 8.37
CA PHE A 136 -11.23 7.01 9.28
C PHE A 136 -11.37 5.68 8.53
N SER A 137 -12.06 5.68 7.39
CA SER A 137 -12.18 4.48 6.55
C SER A 137 -10.81 4.01 6.03
N PHE A 138 -9.93 4.94 5.65
CA PHE A 138 -8.58 4.62 5.18
C PHE A 138 -7.74 4.00 6.27
N VAL A 139 -7.75 4.56 7.48
CA VAL A 139 -7.05 3.97 8.64
C VAL A 139 -7.54 2.53 8.87
N THR A 140 -8.85 2.30 8.84
CA THR A 140 -9.40 0.94 9.00
C THR A 140 -8.92 -0.01 7.90
N GLN A 141 -9.00 0.42 6.64
CA GLN A 141 -8.58 -0.39 5.49
C GLN A 141 -7.07 -0.67 5.50
N LYS A 142 -6.24 0.31 5.83
CA LYS A 142 -4.78 0.16 5.90
C LYS A 142 -4.35 -0.78 7.03
N ASN A 143 -5.03 -0.74 8.17
CA ASN A 143 -4.80 -1.73 9.23
C ASN A 143 -5.14 -3.15 8.78
N ASN A 144 -6.22 -3.34 8.03
CA ASN A 144 -6.56 -4.64 7.46
C ASN A 144 -5.53 -5.09 6.41
N GLU A 145 -5.11 -4.18 5.52
CA GLU A 145 -4.06 -4.40 4.53
C GLU A 145 -2.75 -4.88 5.20
N TYR A 146 -2.32 -4.18 6.26
CA TYR A 146 -1.14 -4.56 7.04
C TYR A 146 -1.27 -5.96 7.65
N ARG A 147 -2.41 -6.30 8.25
CA ARG A 147 -2.65 -7.64 8.82
C ARG A 147 -2.56 -8.73 7.77
N VAL A 148 -3.20 -8.54 6.61
CA VAL A 148 -3.17 -9.52 5.52
C VAL A 148 -1.75 -9.70 4.97
N ILE A 149 -0.97 -8.62 4.87
CA ILE A 149 0.44 -8.69 4.45
C ILE A 149 1.29 -9.43 5.49
N GLN A 150 1.09 -9.14 6.78
CA GLN A 150 1.77 -9.82 7.86
C GLN A 150 1.48 -11.32 7.84
N GLU A 151 0.20 -11.70 7.71
CA GLU A 151 -0.21 -13.10 7.56
C GLU A 151 0.45 -13.72 6.32
N CYS A 152 0.46 -13.03 5.18
CA CYS A 152 1.11 -13.51 3.97
C CYS A 152 2.61 -13.78 4.19
N ARG A 153 3.32 -12.93 4.93
CA ARG A 153 4.74 -13.14 5.28
C ARG A 153 4.92 -14.33 6.21
N GLU A 154 4.09 -14.45 7.24
CA GLU A 154 4.15 -15.54 8.23
C GLU A 154 3.94 -16.92 7.59
N HIS A 155 3.09 -17.00 6.57
CA HIS A 155 2.78 -18.24 5.86
C HIS A 155 3.66 -18.47 4.61
N TRP A 156 4.60 -17.56 4.34
CA TRP A 156 5.56 -17.74 3.26
C TRP A 156 6.56 -18.85 3.62
N GLY A 157 6.78 -19.79 2.70
CA GLY A 157 7.68 -20.94 2.90
C GLY A 157 7.05 -22.14 3.62
N THR A 158 6.08 -21.95 4.51
CA THR A 158 5.34 -23.07 5.15
C THR A 158 4.35 -23.76 4.20
N SER A 159 3.95 -23.09 3.11
CA SER A 159 3.05 -23.65 2.09
C SER A 159 3.78 -24.38 0.95
N PHE A 160 5.12 -24.27 0.86
CA PHE A 160 5.93 -24.89 -0.20
C PHE A 160 6.63 -26.19 0.25
N SER A 161 6.43 -26.61 1.50
CA SER A 161 7.08 -27.77 2.12
C SER A 161 6.21 -29.03 2.15
N GLU A 162 5.26 -29.22 1.23
CA GLU A 162 4.73 -30.57 0.97
C GLU A 162 5.63 -31.27 -0.06
N PRO A 163 6.46 -32.26 0.33
CA PRO A 163 7.13 -33.09 -0.64
C PRO A 163 6.06 -33.93 -1.35
N VAL A 164 5.98 -33.76 -2.68
CA VAL A 164 5.30 -34.70 -3.56
C VAL A 164 6.05 -36.03 -3.52
N SER A 165 5.83 -36.80 -2.47
CA SER A 165 6.09 -38.22 -2.47
C SER A 165 4.83 -38.88 -2.98
N HIS A 166 4.89 -39.39 -4.22
CA HIS A 166 4.23 -40.62 -4.69
C HIS A 166 4.18 -40.63 -6.22
N TYR A 167 5.26 -41.08 -6.86
CA TYR A 167 5.15 -41.98 -8.00
C TYR A 167 6.30 -42.98 -7.97
N ARG A 168 6.04 -44.16 -7.40
CA ARG A 168 6.65 -45.42 -7.82
C ARG A 168 5.51 -46.38 -8.15
N ARG A 169 5.39 -46.71 -9.42
CA ARG A 169 4.95 -48.03 -9.89
C ARG A 169 5.96 -48.50 -10.92
#